data_AF-A0A971AGN2-F1
#
_entry.id   AF-A0A971AGN2-F1
#
_cell.length_a   1.000
_cell.length_b   1.000
_cell.length_c   1.000
_cell.angle_alpha   90.00
_cell.angle_beta   90.00
_cell.angle_gamma   90.00
#
_symmetry.space_group_name_H-M   'P 1'
#
loop_
_entity.id
_entity.type
_entity.pdbx_description
1 polymer ?
#
loop_
_entity_poly.entity_id
_entity_poly.type
_entity_poly.pdbx_seq_one_letter_code
_entity_poly.pdbx_strand_id
1 'polypeptide(L)'
;MMYRLSQRRAPMTWHGFLIKRIKRIVPLYWLLTTVLIGLMLLLPGLFSGSHLDPVHAMASYLLIPYSDSQDIIRPLLVPGWTLTFEMLFYAIFAALLSLRVERIVPALALVFACYIAAVEWLVPENRVLTWLANPVVFEFVFGCFVARLYLQVRSRPAWLPHLLAAAAILLFSGSILFDVGWMGRTLIWGVPAMLLVAAAALPQRLRAG
;
A
#
# COMPACT_ATOMS: atom_id res chain seq x y z
N MET A 1 -38.65 3.49 -1.02
CA MET A 1 -38.06 4.09 -2.24
C MET A 1 -37.56 5.52 -1.92
N MET A 2 -36.53 5.68 -1.09
CA MET A 2 -36.04 7.02 -0.68
C MET A 2 -34.65 6.97 -0.03
N TYR A 3 -33.63 6.46 -0.74
CA TYR A 3 -32.23 6.55 -0.28
C TYR A 3 -31.26 6.77 -1.47
N ARG A 4 -31.67 7.61 -2.41
CA ARG A 4 -30.79 8.13 -3.48
C ARG A 4 -30.70 9.65 -3.39
N LEU A 5 -30.37 10.18 -2.22
CA LEU A 5 -29.86 11.56 -2.15
C LEU A 5 -28.36 11.52 -2.43
N SER A 6 -28.07 11.60 -3.73
CA SER A 6 -26.99 12.40 -4.31
C SER A 6 -25.91 12.89 -3.33
N GLN A 7 -24.98 12.02 -2.97
CA GLN A 7 -23.62 12.48 -2.67
C GLN A 7 -22.94 12.78 -4.02
N ARG A 8 -23.39 13.84 -4.71
CA ARG A 8 -22.51 14.57 -5.64
C ARG A 8 -21.46 15.23 -4.75
N ARG A 9 -20.48 14.44 -4.30
CA ARG A 9 -19.28 14.98 -3.66
C ARG A 9 -18.68 15.95 -4.67
N ALA A 10 -18.51 17.20 -4.27
CA ALA A 10 -17.70 18.16 -5.03
C ALA A 10 -16.38 17.48 -5.44
N PRO A 11 -15.84 17.79 -6.64
CA PRO A 11 -14.59 17.21 -7.09
C PRO A 11 -13.55 17.35 -5.98
N MET A 12 -13.05 16.21 -5.51
CA MET A 12 -12.19 16.17 -4.33
C MET A 12 -10.85 16.77 -4.70
N THR A 13 -10.50 17.90 -4.08
CA THR A 13 -9.19 18.52 -4.24
C THR A 13 -8.09 17.59 -3.71
N TRP A 14 -6.88 17.70 -4.27
CA TRP A 14 -5.75 16.87 -3.85
C TRP A 14 -5.42 17.03 -2.36
N HIS A 15 -5.48 18.27 -1.84
CA HIS A 15 -5.33 18.55 -0.41
C HIS A 15 -6.40 17.85 0.44
N GLY A 16 -7.67 17.94 0.01
CA GLY A 16 -8.79 17.33 0.72
C GLY A 16 -8.71 15.79 0.74
N PHE A 17 -8.13 15.19 -0.30
CA PHE A 17 -7.82 13.77 -0.33
C PHE A 17 -6.76 13.40 0.72
N LEU A 18 -5.62 14.09 0.73
CA LEU A 18 -4.52 13.81 1.66
C LEU A 18 -4.95 13.98 3.12
N ILE A 19 -5.61 15.08 3.46
CA ILE A 19 -6.07 15.37 4.84
C ILE A 19 -6.99 14.26 5.36
N LYS A 20 -7.90 13.75 4.52
CA LYS A 20 -8.82 12.66 4.91
C LYS A 20 -8.08 11.36 5.21
N ARG A 21 -6.98 11.06 4.51
CA ARG A 21 -6.17 9.86 4.74
C ARG A 21 -5.32 10.01 5.99
N ILE A 22 -4.64 11.15 6.14
CA ILE A 22 -3.82 11.48 7.32
C ILE A 22 -4.67 11.39 8.61
N LYS A 23 -5.84 12.04 8.64
CA LYS A 23 -6.74 12.00 9.80
C LYS A 23 -7.24 10.60 10.18
N ARG A 24 -7.25 9.65 9.23
CA ARG A 24 -7.67 8.27 9.48
C ARG A 24 -6.52 7.42 10.01
N ILE A 25 -5.32 7.61 9.49
CA ILE A 25 -4.20 6.68 9.66
C ILE A 25 -3.28 7.14 10.80
N VAL A 26 -2.89 8.41 10.79
CA VAL A 26 -1.87 8.97 11.69
C VAL A 26 -2.29 8.89 13.16
N PRO A 27 -3.52 9.24 13.58
CA PRO A 27 -3.88 9.19 14.99
C PRO A 27 -3.80 7.79 15.61
N LEU A 28 -4.27 6.77 14.87
CA LEU A 28 -4.23 5.39 15.34
C LEU A 28 -2.78 4.87 15.39
N TYR A 29 -1.99 5.17 14.37
CA TYR A 29 -0.58 4.79 14.34
C TYR A 29 0.19 5.43 15.50
N TRP A 30 0.01 6.73 15.74
CA TRP A 30 0.64 7.43 16.86
C TRP A 30 0.24 6.86 18.21
N LEU A 31 -1.04 6.54 18.41
CA LEU A 31 -1.51 5.91 19.64
C LEU A 31 -0.79 4.57 19.88
N LEU A 32 -0.74 3.69 18.87
CA LEU A 32 -0.11 2.38 19.00
C LEU A 32 1.41 2.48 19.19
N THR A 33 2.07 3.41 18.50
CA THR A 33 3.51 3.69 18.69
C THR A 33 3.77 4.23 20.10
N THR A 34 2.90 5.08 20.65
CA THR A 34 3.00 5.58 22.02
C THR A 34 2.86 4.44 23.03
N VAL A 35 1.86 3.57 22.84
CA VAL A 35 1.66 2.39 23.69
C VAL A 35 2.89 1.48 23.65
N LEU A 36 3.44 1.21 22.46
CA LEU A 36 4.64 0.39 22.30
C LEU A 36 5.84 0.98 23.04
N ILE A 37 6.11 2.29 22.87
CA ILE A 37 7.19 2.97 23.60
C ILE A 37 6.95 2.89 25.12
N GLY A 38 5.71 3.09 25.57
CA GLY A 38 5.34 2.94 26.98
C GLY A 38 5.62 1.52 27.52
N LEU A 39 5.28 0.48 26.76
CA LEU A 39 5.57 -0.91 27.14
C LEU A 39 7.08 -1.19 27.19
N MET A 40 7.86 -0.65 26.25
CA MET A 40 9.32 -0.80 26.24
C MET A 40 9.97 -0.12 27.46
N LEU A 41 9.42 1.00 27.93
CA LEU A 41 9.89 1.70 29.13
C LEU A 41 9.45 1.01 30.44
N LEU A 42 8.23 0.48 30.50
CA LEU A 42 7.67 -0.15 31.71
C LEU A 42 8.09 -1.61 31.90
N LEU A 43 8.32 -2.34 30.80
CA LEU A 43 8.61 -3.78 30.78
C LEU A 43 9.86 -4.08 29.92
N PRO A 44 11.03 -3.51 30.23
CA PRO A 44 12.23 -3.64 29.40
C PRO A 44 12.68 -5.10 29.20
N GLY A 45 12.39 -5.99 30.16
CA GLY A 45 12.70 -7.42 30.07
C GLY A 45 12.05 -8.14 28.89
N LEU A 46 10.89 -7.66 28.41
CA LEU A 46 10.22 -8.20 27.21
C LEU A 46 10.90 -7.76 25.91
N PHE A 47 11.75 -6.73 25.95
CA PHE A 47 12.37 -6.09 24.78
C PHE A 47 13.90 -6.07 24.89
N SER A 48 14.49 -7.08 25.55
CA SER A 48 15.89 -7.18 25.98
C SER A 48 16.99 -7.13 24.89
N GLY A 49 16.66 -6.69 23.67
CA GLY A 49 17.61 -6.39 22.58
C GLY A 49 17.23 -5.17 21.74
N SER A 50 16.23 -4.39 22.14
CA SER A 50 15.77 -3.20 21.42
C SER A 50 16.15 -1.94 22.21
N HIS A 51 17.14 -1.20 21.71
CA HIS A 51 17.48 0.11 22.26
C HIS A 51 16.50 1.16 21.73
N LEU A 52 15.79 1.83 22.64
CA LEU A 52 14.96 2.98 22.30
C LEU A 52 15.86 4.19 22.02
N ASP A 53 16.11 4.46 20.74
CA ASP A 53 16.72 5.70 20.26
C ASP A 53 15.63 6.79 20.07
N PRO A 54 15.71 7.94 20.74
CA PRO A 54 14.77 9.05 20.55
C PRO A 54 14.64 9.52 19.10
N VAL A 55 15.74 9.48 18.32
CA VAL A 55 15.74 9.87 16.90
C VAL A 55 14.95 8.86 16.08
N HIS A 56 15.22 7.57 16.27
CA HIS A 56 14.46 6.47 15.66
C HIS A 56 12.96 6.55 16.02
N ALA A 57 12.64 6.86 17.27
CA ALA A 57 11.26 7.00 17.72
C ALA A 57 10.54 8.14 17.00
N MET A 58 11.19 9.32 16.91
CA MET A 58 10.65 10.46 16.17
C MET A 58 10.48 10.15 14.68
N ALA A 59 11.47 9.51 14.05
CA ALA A 59 11.39 9.08 12.67
C ALA A 59 10.21 8.12 12.44
N SER A 60 10.00 7.17 13.36
CA SER A 60 8.85 6.26 13.33
C SER A 60 7.52 7.03 13.39
N TYR A 61 7.33 7.99 14.32
CA TYR A 61 6.12 8.81 14.37
C TYR A 61 5.83 9.55 13.06
N LEU A 62 6.87 10.03 12.40
CA LEU A 62 6.76 10.77 11.14
C LEU A 62 6.70 9.85 9.90
N LEU A 63 6.76 8.53 10.08
CA LEU A 63 6.86 7.54 9.00
C LEU A 63 8.07 7.78 8.07
N ILE A 64 9.13 8.39 8.59
CA ILE A 64 10.38 8.66 7.88
C ILE A 64 11.28 7.43 8.02
N PRO A 65 11.76 6.84 6.91
CA PRO A 65 12.71 5.74 6.98
C PRO A 65 13.99 6.20 7.67
N TYR A 66 14.39 5.50 8.73
CA TYR A 66 15.60 5.75 9.49
C TYR A 66 16.41 4.46 9.56
N SER A 67 17.70 4.56 9.22
CA SER A 67 18.65 3.46 9.34
C SER A 67 19.22 3.50 10.76
N ASP A 68 19.05 2.43 11.52
CA ASP A 68 19.64 2.32 12.85
C ASP A 68 21.15 2.04 12.80
N SER A 69 21.80 1.86 13.95
CA SER A 69 23.22 1.52 14.05
C SER A 69 23.58 0.15 13.46
N GLN A 70 22.59 -0.72 13.22
CA GLN A 70 22.74 -1.99 12.52
C GLN A 70 22.48 -1.85 11.03
N ASP A 71 22.25 -0.62 10.57
CA ASP A 71 22.17 -0.25 9.17
C ASP A 71 20.91 -0.85 8.51
N ILE A 72 19.89 -1.10 9.35
CA ILE A 72 18.61 -1.72 9.03
C ILE A 72 17.51 -0.69 9.17
N ILE A 73 16.69 -0.54 8.12
CA ILE A 73 15.53 0.35 8.12
C ILE A 73 14.29 -0.43 8.59
N ARG A 74 13.89 -0.21 9.85
CA ARG A 74 12.67 -0.77 10.43
C ARG A 74 12.02 0.25 11.36
N PRO A 75 10.74 0.57 11.20
CA PRO A 75 10.03 1.39 12.17
C PRO A 75 9.77 0.62 13.47
N LEU A 76 9.61 1.35 14.59
CA LEU A 76 9.29 0.76 15.89
C LEU A 76 8.09 -0.19 15.82
N LEU A 77 7.00 0.29 15.24
CA LEU A 77 5.79 -0.49 15.04
C LEU A 77 5.84 -1.13 13.65
N VAL A 78 5.80 -2.48 13.59
CA VAL A 78 5.97 -3.24 12.34
C VAL A 78 5.09 -2.73 11.20
N PRO A 79 3.76 -2.51 11.34
CA PRO A 79 2.94 -1.89 10.29
C PRO A 79 3.46 -0.56 9.71
N GLY A 80 4.35 0.16 10.40
CA GLY A 80 4.92 1.42 9.93
C GLY A 80 5.55 1.32 8.55
N TRP A 81 6.13 0.16 8.18
CA TRP A 81 6.78 0.04 6.87
C TRP A 81 5.75 0.12 5.74
N THR A 82 4.64 -0.60 5.83
CA THR A 82 3.58 -0.53 4.81
C THR A 82 2.89 0.84 4.80
N LEU A 83 2.75 1.48 5.96
CA LEU A 83 2.18 2.83 6.05
C LEU A 83 3.04 3.88 5.35
N THR A 84 4.38 3.78 5.40
CA THR A 84 5.26 4.67 4.65
C THR A 84 5.02 4.53 3.14
N PHE A 85 4.91 3.30 2.62
CA PHE A 85 4.57 3.07 1.21
C PHE A 85 3.15 3.55 0.86
N GLU A 86 2.20 3.43 1.78
CA GLU A 86 0.85 3.95 1.62
C GLU A 86 0.84 5.48 1.52
N MET A 87 1.62 6.19 2.35
CA MET A 87 1.76 7.64 2.28
C MET A 87 2.43 8.10 0.98
N LEU A 88 3.50 7.40 0.56
CA LEU A 88 4.16 7.64 -0.73
C LEU A 88 3.17 7.49 -1.90
N PHE A 89 2.39 6.41 -1.89
CA PHE A 89 1.33 6.19 -2.85
C PHE A 89 0.30 7.32 -2.86
N TYR A 90 -0.19 7.74 -1.69
CA TYR A 90 -1.15 8.83 -1.63
C TYR A 90 -0.60 10.16 -2.12
N ALA A 91 0.67 10.48 -1.84
CA ALA A 91 1.31 11.69 -2.33
C ALA A 91 1.33 11.73 -3.87
N ILE A 92 1.80 10.65 -4.51
CA ILE A 92 1.86 10.54 -5.98
C ILE A 92 0.45 10.50 -6.57
N PHE A 93 -0.46 9.71 -5.98
CA PHE A 93 -1.86 9.63 -6.41
C PHE A 93 -2.54 11.00 -6.37
N ALA A 94 -2.33 11.77 -5.30
CA ALA A 94 -2.87 13.10 -5.13
C ALA A 94 -2.35 14.08 -6.21
N ALA A 95 -1.06 14.01 -6.54
CA ALA A 95 -0.46 14.82 -7.60
C ALA A 95 -1.07 14.50 -8.98
N LEU A 96 -1.45 13.24 -9.21
CA LEU A 96 -2.05 12.77 -10.46
C LEU A 96 -3.57 12.98 -10.55
N LEU A 97 -4.24 13.45 -9.48
CA LEU A 97 -5.70 13.67 -9.47
C LEU A 97 -6.19 14.73 -10.48
N SER A 98 -5.29 15.58 -10.97
CA SER A 98 -5.58 16.56 -12.02
C SER A 98 -5.70 15.93 -13.42
N LEU A 99 -5.18 14.71 -13.61
CA LEU A 99 -5.29 13.97 -14.85
C LEU A 99 -6.71 13.43 -15.07
N ARG A 100 -7.03 13.13 -16.33
CA ARG A 100 -8.23 12.37 -16.66
C ARG A 100 -8.19 10.99 -15.97
N VAL A 101 -9.33 10.53 -15.46
CA VAL A 101 -9.42 9.30 -14.66
C VAL A 101 -8.87 8.06 -15.37
N GLU A 102 -8.97 8.01 -16.71
CA GLU A 102 -8.46 6.91 -17.53
C GLU A 102 -6.93 6.87 -17.58
N ARG A 103 -6.26 7.98 -17.27
CA ARG A 103 -4.80 8.13 -17.30
C ARG A 103 -4.15 7.94 -15.94
N ILE A 104 -4.91 8.01 -14.84
CA ILE A 104 -4.35 7.95 -13.48
C ILE A 104 -3.60 6.63 -13.24
N VAL A 105 -4.23 5.48 -13.54
CA VAL A 105 -3.60 4.15 -13.33
C VAL A 105 -2.32 3.94 -14.15
N PRO A 106 -2.29 4.16 -15.49
CA PRO A 106 -1.05 4.03 -16.24
C PRO A 106 0.00 5.07 -15.84
N ALA A 107 -0.40 6.29 -15.47
CA ALA A 107 0.54 7.29 -14.96
C ALA A 107 1.17 6.87 -13.62
N LEU A 108 0.39 6.31 -12.69
CA LEU A 108 0.92 5.77 -11.43
C LEU A 108 1.92 4.65 -11.68
N ALA A 109 1.56 3.68 -12.53
CA ALA A 109 2.44 2.58 -12.89
C ALA A 109 3.76 3.08 -13.48
N LEU A 110 3.68 4.04 -14.40
CA LEU A 110 4.86 4.64 -15.04
C LEU A 110 5.72 5.40 -14.03
N VAL A 111 5.13 6.25 -13.19
CA VAL A 111 5.87 7.02 -12.18
C VAL A 111 6.62 6.10 -11.23
N PHE A 112 5.98 5.04 -10.72
CA PHE A 112 6.66 4.09 -9.85
C PHE A 112 7.74 3.29 -10.57
N ALA A 113 7.49 2.82 -11.80
CA ALA A 113 8.50 2.11 -12.59
C ALA A 113 9.72 3.00 -12.86
N CYS A 114 9.50 4.26 -13.27
CA CYS A 114 10.57 5.22 -13.49
C CYS A 114 11.31 5.57 -12.19
N TYR A 115 10.60 5.72 -11.07
CA TYR A 115 11.22 5.98 -9.77
C TYR A 115 12.14 4.83 -9.34
N ILE A 116 11.64 3.60 -9.39
CA ILE A 116 12.41 2.40 -9.01
C ILE A 116 13.64 2.27 -9.91
N ALA A 117 13.46 2.35 -11.24
CA ALA A 117 14.57 2.29 -12.17
C ALA A 117 15.59 3.44 -11.95
N ALA A 118 15.12 4.67 -11.71
CA ALA A 118 16.02 5.79 -11.45
C ALA A 118 16.83 5.58 -10.16
N VAL A 119 16.23 5.05 -9.09
CA VAL A 119 16.94 4.77 -7.84
C VAL A 119 17.99 3.68 -8.05
N GLU A 120 17.61 2.56 -8.68
CA GLU A 120 18.52 1.44 -8.96
C GLU A 120 19.73 1.85 -9.82
N TRP A 121 19.52 2.74 -10.80
CA TRP A 121 20.57 3.13 -11.74
C TRP A 121 21.41 4.33 -11.29
N LEU A 122 20.80 5.32 -10.64
CA LEU A 122 21.47 6.59 -10.32
C LEU A 122 22.05 6.63 -8.90
N VAL A 123 21.41 5.96 -7.95
CA VAL A 123 21.76 6.03 -6.51
C VAL A 123 21.64 4.68 -5.79
N PRO A 124 22.21 3.58 -6.34
CA PRO A 124 22.05 2.23 -5.77
C PRO A 124 22.54 2.12 -4.32
N GLU A 125 23.57 2.89 -3.96
CA GLU A 125 24.17 2.91 -2.62
C GLU A 125 23.32 3.64 -1.57
N ASN A 126 22.32 4.44 -1.98
CA ASN A 126 21.46 5.15 -1.05
C ASN A 126 20.38 4.22 -0.48
N ARG A 127 20.67 3.63 0.68
CA ARG A 127 19.79 2.66 1.34
C ARG A 127 18.37 3.15 1.58
N VAL A 128 18.18 4.41 1.94
CA VAL A 128 16.85 4.98 2.21
C VAL A 128 16.04 5.03 0.92
N LEU A 129 16.63 5.54 -0.16
CA LEU A 129 15.96 5.60 -1.47
C LEU A 129 15.71 4.21 -2.04
N THR A 130 16.69 3.31 -1.94
CA THR A 130 16.57 1.90 -2.37
C THR A 130 15.48 1.17 -1.59
N TRP A 131 15.34 1.43 -0.29
CA TRP A 131 14.25 0.89 0.51
C TRP A 131 12.89 1.48 0.11
N LEU A 132 12.82 2.79 -0.16
CA LEU A 132 11.60 3.43 -0.68
C LEU A 132 11.22 2.97 -2.09
N ALA A 133 12.20 2.53 -2.89
CA ALA A 133 12.03 1.92 -4.21
C ALA A 133 11.57 0.45 -4.14
N ASN A 134 10.84 0.07 -3.09
CA ASN A 134 10.31 -1.28 -2.95
C ASN A 134 9.17 -1.54 -3.95
N PRO A 135 9.21 -2.65 -4.72
CA PRO A 135 8.16 -3.03 -5.66
C PRO A 135 6.75 -3.21 -5.05
N VAL A 136 6.60 -3.31 -3.72
CA VAL A 136 5.30 -3.35 -3.02
C VAL A 136 4.37 -2.20 -3.42
N VAL A 137 4.90 -1.06 -3.85
CA VAL A 137 4.10 0.07 -4.35
C VAL A 137 3.20 -0.31 -5.54
N PHE A 138 3.57 -1.33 -6.32
CA PHE A 138 2.75 -1.83 -7.42
C PHE A 138 1.49 -2.57 -6.96
N GLU A 139 1.45 -3.10 -5.73
CA GLU A 139 0.24 -3.70 -5.18
C GLU A 139 -0.89 -2.67 -5.06
N PHE A 140 -0.57 -1.41 -4.74
CA PHE A 140 -1.54 -0.31 -4.74
C PHE A 140 -2.02 0.02 -6.17
N VAL A 141 -1.14 -0.08 -7.17
CA VAL A 141 -1.48 0.08 -8.58
C VAL A 141 -2.44 -1.01 -9.04
N PHE A 142 -2.21 -2.27 -8.65
CA PHE A 142 -3.11 -3.39 -8.89
C PHE A 142 -4.49 -3.14 -8.27
N GLY A 143 -4.55 -2.63 -7.04
CA GLY A 143 -5.81 -2.23 -6.41
C GLY A 143 -6.55 -1.15 -7.21
N CYS A 144 -5.85 -0.13 -7.71
CA CYS A 144 -6.43 0.91 -8.55
C CYS A 144 -6.93 0.37 -9.90
N PHE A 145 -6.19 -0.57 -10.49
CA PHE A 145 -6.59 -1.25 -11.72
C PHE A 145 -7.88 -2.06 -11.52
N VAL A 146 -7.98 -2.84 -10.46
CA VAL A 146 -9.21 -3.59 -10.11
C VAL A 146 -10.38 -2.63 -9.85
N ALA A 147 -10.15 -1.51 -9.16
CA ALA A 147 -11.18 -0.50 -8.96
C ALA A 147 -11.69 0.09 -10.28
N ARG A 148 -10.79 0.36 -11.23
CA ARG A 148 -11.17 0.82 -12.58
C ARG A 148 -11.97 -0.24 -13.34
N LEU A 149 -11.51 -1.50 -13.34
CA LEU A 149 -12.25 -2.61 -13.95
C LEU A 149 -13.64 -2.75 -13.33
N TYR A 150 -13.71 -2.69 -11.99
CA TYR A 150 -14.97 -2.69 -11.27
C TYR A 150 -15.89 -1.58 -11.78
N LEU A 151 -15.40 -0.38 -12.09
CA LEU A 151 -16.22 0.72 -12.63
C LEU A 151 -16.54 0.63 -14.13
N GLN A 152 -15.86 -0.22 -14.90
CA GLN A 152 -16.09 -0.35 -16.35
C GLN A 152 -16.88 -1.60 -16.74
N VAL A 153 -16.68 -2.73 -16.05
CA VAL A 153 -17.31 -4.01 -16.36
C VAL A 153 -18.80 -3.99 -15.98
N ARG A 154 -19.69 -4.01 -16.97
CA ARG A 154 -21.16 -3.99 -16.79
C ARG A 154 -21.81 -5.37 -16.87
N SER A 155 -21.15 -6.33 -17.50
CA SER A 155 -21.56 -7.74 -17.57
C SER A 155 -20.32 -8.63 -17.62
N ARG A 156 -20.48 -9.89 -17.21
CA ARG A 156 -19.44 -10.92 -17.23
C ARG A 156 -20.09 -12.30 -17.06
N PRO A 157 -19.43 -13.38 -17.48
CA PRO A 157 -19.96 -14.71 -17.24
C PRO A 157 -19.89 -15.08 -15.75
N ALA A 158 -20.83 -15.91 -15.31
CA ALA A 158 -20.94 -16.34 -13.91
C ALA A 158 -19.71 -17.14 -13.41
N TRP A 159 -18.97 -17.78 -14.32
CA TRP A 159 -17.78 -18.57 -14.00
C TRP A 159 -16.52 -17.72 -13.72
N LEU A 160 -16.46 -16.48 -14.21
CA LEU A 160 -15.25 -15.65 -14.14
C LEU A 160 -14.70 -15.44 -12.71
N PRO A 161 -15.49 -15.08 -11.67
CA PRO A 161 -14.93 -14.91 -10.32
C PRO A 161 -14.40 -16.22 -9.73
N HIS A 162 -15.02 -17.35 -10.06
CA HIS A 162 -14.55 -18.65 -9.60
C HIS A 162 -13.21 -19.00 -10.25
N LEU A 163 -13.07 -18.73 -11.55
CA LEU A 163 -11.79 -18.89 -12.25
C LEU A 163 -10.70 -17.99 -11.64
N LEU A 164 -11.01 -16.71 -11.39
CA LEU A 164 -10.06 -15.78 -10.78
C LEU A 164 -9.64 -16.23 -9.38
N ALA A 165 -10.58 -16.70 -8.56
CA ALA A 165 -10.28 -17.23 -7.23
C ALA A 165 -9.43 -18.51 -7.29
N ALA A 166 -9.75 -19.44 -8.19
CA ALA A 166 -8.96 -20.66 -8.39
C ALA A 166 -7.53 -20.34 -8.86
N ALA A 167 -7.39 -19.44 -9.82
CA ALA A 167 -6.08 -18.97 -10.30
C ALA A 167 -5.28 -18.30 -9.17
N ALA A 168 -5.92 -17.50 -8.33
CA ALA A 168 -5.26 -16.87 -7.19
C ALA A 168 -4.75 -17.91 -6.18
N ILE A 169 -5.57 -18.90 -5.83
CA ILE A 169 -5.17 -19.99 -4.91
C ILE A 169 -4.01 -20.78 -5.49
N LEU A 170 -4.04 -21.11 -6.78
CA LEU A 170 -2.96 -21.83 -7.45
C LEU A 170 -1.65 -21.06 -7.40
N LEU A 171 -1.66 -19.78 -7.81
CA LEU A 171 -0.49 -18.92 -7.78
C LEU A 171 0.03 -18.71 -6.36
N PHE A 172 -0.86 -18.54 -5.37
CA PHE A 172 -0.47 -18.42 -3.97
C PHE A 172 0.13 -19.72 -3.43
N SER A 173 -0.38 -20.89 -3.80
CA SER A 173 0.20 -22.18 -3.39
C SER A 173 1.62 -22.38 -3.93
N GLY A 174 1.91 -21.85 -5.13
CA GLY A 174 3.26 -21.82 -5.69
C GLY A 174 4.24 -20.99 -4.85
N SER A 175 3.77 -19.97 -4.12
CA SER A 175 4.62 -19.14 -3.26
C SER A 175 5.32 -19.90 -2.14
N ILE A 176 4.75 -21.03 -1.72
CA ILE A 176 5.29 -21.87 -0.64
C ILE A 176 6.57 -22.59 -1.09
N LEU A 177 6.74 -22.76 -2.39
CA LEU A 177 7.80 -23.57 -2.98
C LEU A 177 9.02 -22.75 -3.43
N PHE A 178 8.89 -21.43 -3.53
CA PHE A 178 9.94 -20.55 -4.06
C PHE A 178 10.21 -19.39 -3.11
N ASP A 179 11.45 -19.30 -2.60
CA ASP A 179 11.94 -18.08 -1.99
C ASP A 179 12.27 -17.07 -3.09
N VAL A 180 11.66 -15.90 -3.03
CA VAL A 180 11.73 -14.90 -4.08
C VAL A 180 12.00 -13.53 -3.49
N GLY A 181 12.94 -12.78 -4.10
CA GLY A 181 13.23 -11.41 -3.70
C GLY A 181 12.02 -10.48 -3.84
N TRP A 182 12.17 -9.21 -3.44
CA TRP A 182 11.05 -8.23 -3.37
C TRP A 182 10.19 -8.10 -4.65
N MET A 183 10.81 -8.17 -5.83
CA MET A 183 10.08 -8.16 -7.10
C MET A 183 9.25 -9.43 -7.27
N GLY A 184 9.84 -10.59 -7.00
CA GLY A 184 9.13 -11.87 -7.04
C GLY A 184 8.03 -11.96 -5.97
N ARG A 185 8.24 -11.39 -4.78
CA ARG A 185 7.20 -11.23 -3.75
C ARG A 185 6.00 -10.46 -4.29
N THR A 186 6.23 -9.31 -4.94
CA THR A 186 5.14 -8.49 -5.49
C THR A 186 4.33 -9.26 -6.55
N LEU A 187 4.99 -10.06 -7.38
CA LEU A 187 4.30 -10.92 -8.34
C LEU A 187 3.56 -12.07 -7.67
N ILE A 188 4.21 -12.78 -6.76
CA ILE A 188 3.71 -14.01 -6.17
C ILE A 188 2.64 -13.74 -5.09
N TRP A 189 2.64 -12.58 -4.45
CA TRP A 189 1.67 -12.21 -3.42
C TRP A 189 0.69 -11.17 -3.95
N GLY A 190 1.18 -10.16 -4.66
CA GLY A 190 0.37 -9.07 -5.19
C GLY A 190 -0.57 -9.50 -6.32
N VAL A 191 -0.14 -10.34 -7.26
CA VAL A 191 -1.03 -10.81 -8.34
C VAL A 191 -2.16 -11.70 -7.78
N PRO A 192 -1.91 -12.69 -6.91
CA PRO A 192 -2.99 -13.44 -6.27
C PRO A 192 -3.93 -12.57 -5.45
N ALA A 193 -3.40 -11.62 -4.67
CA ALA A 193 -4.23 -10.67 -3.92
C ALA A 193 -5.13 -9.85 -4.86
N MET A 194 -4.59 -9.33 -5.97
CA MET A 194 -5.35 -8.62 -7.01
C MET A 194 -6.48 -9.49 -7.56
N LEU A 195 -6.19 -10.74 -7.91
CA LEU A 195 -7.17 -11.69 -8.44
C LEU A 195 -8.27 -12.01 -7.44
N LEU A 196 -7.93 -12.20 -6.15
CA LEU A 196 -8.91 -12.41 -5.08
C LEU A 196 -9.83 -11.20 -4.91
N VAL A 197 -9.27 -9.99 -4.87
CA VAL A 197 -10.06 -8.75 -4.79
C VAL A 197 -10.97 -8.62 -6.00
N ALA A 198 -10.48 -8.89 -7.21
CA ALA A 198 -11.30 -8.88 -8.42
C ALA A 198 -12.43 -9.92 -8.39
N ALA A 199 -12.13 -11.14 -7.92
CA ALA A 199 -13.10 -12.21 -7.76
C ALA A 199 -14.22 -11.82 -6.79
N ALA A 200 -13.88 -11.16 -5.68
CA ALA A 200 -14.83 -10.71 -4.66
C ALA A 200 -15.64 -9.47 -5.09
N ALA A 201 -15.02 -8.51 -5.80
CA ALA A 201 -15.64 -7.23 -6.12
C ALA A 201 -16.59 -7.31 -7.34
N LEU A 202 -16.17 -7.96 -8.42
CA LEU A 202 -16.92 -7.99 -9.69
C LEU A 202 -18.36 -8.57 -9.57
N PRO A 203 -18.68 -9.56 -8.71
CA PRO A 203 -20.05 -10.01 -8.49
C PRO A 203 -20.96 -8.98 -7.83
N GLN A 204 -20.43 -8.15 -6.93
CA GLN A 204 -21.23 -7.25 -6.10
C GLN A 204 -21.82 -6.10 -6.94
N ARG A 205 -21.11 -5.65 -7.98
CA ARG A 205 -21.60 -4.58 -8.86
C ARG A 205 -22.88 -4.93 -9.58
N LEU A 206 -23.01 -6.18 -10.04
CA LEU A 206 -24.17 -6.63 -10.82
C LEU A 206 -25.42 -6.79 -9.97
N ARG A 207 -25.28 -6.99 -8.65
CA ARG A 207 -26.41 -7.01 -7.71
C ARG A 207 -26.90 -5.62 -7.35
N ALA A 208 -26.06 -4.60 -7.51
CA ALA A 208 -26.34 -3.22 -7.11
C ALA A 208 -26.76 -2.30 -8.27
N GLY A 209 -26.66 -2.77 -9.52
CA GLY A 209 -26.85 -1.99 -10.74
C GLY A 209 -28.04 -2.43 -11.56
#